data_AF-A0ABD0MMW9-F1
#
_entry.id   AF-A0ABD0MMW9-F1
#
_cell.length_a   1.000
_cell.length_b   1.000
_cell.length_c   1.000
_cell.angle_alpha   90.00
_cell.angle_beta   90.00
_cell.angle_gamma   90.00
#
_symmetry.space_group_name_H-M   'P 1'
#
loop_
_entity.id
_entity.type
_entity.pdbx_description
1 polymer ?
#
loop_
_entity_poly.entity_id
_entity_poly.type
_entity_poly.pdbx_seq_one_letter_code
_entity_poly.pdbx_strand_id
1 'polypeptide(L)' 'NRLKLDNQTGSLTIMNITNTDSGDYQLQINSSRISIVRNLTLTVSVVSK' A
#
# COMPACT_ATOMS: atom_id res chain seq x y z
N ASN A 1 -6.31 6.78 12.37
CA ASN A 1 -6.36 6.20 11.00
C ASN A 1 -5.09 6.51 10.23
N ARG A 2 -4.24 5.51 10.00
CA ARG A 2 -3.00 5.62 9.19
C ARG A 2 -3.28 5.47 7.69
N LEU A 3 -4.41 4.88 7.32
CA LEU A 3 -4.85 4.66 5.95
C LEU A 3 -5.85 5.75 5.54
N LYS A 4 -5.64 6.33 4.35
CA LYS A 4 -6.58 7.27 3.71
C LYS A 4 -6.80 6.87 2.27
N LEU A 5 -8.05 6.60 1.91
CA LEU A 5 -8.45 6.35 0.53
C LEU A 5 -9.05 7.63 -0.06
N ASP A 6 -8.51 8.06 -1.19
CA ASP A 6 -9.14 9.06 -2.04
C ASP A 6 -10.12 8.36 -2.99
N ASN A 7 -11.41 8.59 -2.80
CA ASN A 7 -12.46 7.96 -3.60
C ASN A 7 -12.58 8.56 -5.02
N GLN A 8 -11.99 9.73 -5.28
CA GLN A 8 -12.01 10.36 -6.60
C GLN A 8 -10.96 9.74 -7.52
N THR A 9 -9.77 9.44 -6.98
CA THR A 9 -8.63 8.91 -7.74
C THR A 9 -8.38 7.42 -7.52
N GLY A 10 -8.90 6.84 -6.43
CA GLY A 10 -8.61 5.48 -5.99
C GLY A 10 -7.27 5.34 -5.26
N SER A 11 -6.62 6.45 -4.92
CA SER A 11 -5.30 6.43 -4.28
C SER A 11 -5.39 6.08 -2.79
N LEU A 12 -4.62 5.07 -2.37
CA LEU A 12 -4.45 4.72 -0.97
C LEU A 12 -3.15 5.31 -0.42
N THR A 13 -3.27 6.22 0.54
CA THR A 13 -2.13 6.81 1.27
C THR A 13 -1.98 6.11 2.62
N ILE A 14 -0.78 5.61 2.91
CA ILE A 14 -0.39 5.06 4.21
C ILE A 14 0.56 6.06 4.89
N MET A 15 0.14 6.63 6.02
CA MET A 15 0.90 7.65 6.75
C MET A 15 1.68 7.04 7.92
N ASN A 16 2.73 7.75 8.34
CA ASN A 16 3.56 7.39 9.49
C ASN A 16 4.15 5.98 9.34
N ILE A 17 4.74 5.71 8.17
CA ILE A 17 5.44 4.45 7.88
C ILE A 17 6.73 4.39 8.71
N THR A 18 6.98 3.24 9.33
CA THR A 18 8.21 2.91 10.06
C THR A 18 8.82 1.64 9.47
N ASN A 19 10.04 1.28 9.90
CA ASN A 19 10.71 0.07 9.43
C ASN A 19 9.89 -1.21 9.69
N THR A 20 9.02 -1.23 10.72
CA THR A 20 8.15 -2.37 11.04
C THR A 20 6.99 -2.55 10.07
N ASP A 21 6.70 -1.56 9.23
CA ASP A 21 5.74 -1.70 8.13
C ASP A 21 6.40 -2.26 6.84
N SER A 22 7.66 -2.70 6.90
CA SER A 22 8.24 -3.46 5.78
C SER A 22 7.60 -4.84 5.68
N GLY A 23 7.49 -5.38 4.47
CA GLY A 23 6.97 -6.72 4.25
C GLY A 23 6.32 -6.89 2.89
N ASP A 24 5.63 -8.01 2.74
CA ASP A 24 4.86 -8.31 1.54
C ASP A 24 3.45 -7.75 1.63
N TYR A 25 3.06 -7.03 0.59
CA TYR A 25 1.78 -6.39 0.44
C TYR A 25 1.08 -6.95 -0.78
N GLN A 26 -0.24 -7.12 -0.66
CA GLN A 26 -1.09 -7.50 -1.77
C GLN A 26 -2.04 -6.35 -2.08
N LEU A 27 -1.93 -5.81 -3.29
CA LEU A 27 -2.92 -4.91 -3.85
C LEU A 27 -4.00 -5.74 -4.55
N GLN A 28 -5.22 -5.66 -4.03
CA GLN A 28 -6.38 -6.32 -4.60
C GLN A 28 -7.37 -5.26 -5.10
N ILE A 29 -7.62 -5.25 -6.40
CA ILE A 29 -8.61 -4.38 -7.04
C ILE A 29 -9.75 -5.27 -7.51
N ASN A 30 -10.89 -5.19 -6.83
CA ASN A 30 -12.08 -5.99 -7.14
C ASN A 30 -13.16 -5.13 -7.78
N SER A 31 -13.76 -5.67 -8.83
CA SER A 31 -14.97 -5.16 -9.47
C SER A 31 -15.91 -6.33 -9.75
N SER A 32 -17.15 -6.05 -10.15
CA SER A 32 -18.14 -7.10 -10.46
C SER A 32 -17.73 -8.07 -11.58
N ARG A 33 -16.77 -7.69 -12.43
CA ARG A 33 -16.34 -8.48 -13.59
C ARG A 33 -14.85 -8.86 -13.58
N ILE A 34 -14.04 -8.14 -12.82
CA ILE A 34 -12.58 -8.25 -12.84
C ILE A 34 -12.05 -8.22 -11.41
N SER A 35 -11.16 -9.15 -11.09
CA SER A 35 -10.29 -9.09 -9.92
C SER A 35 -8.84 -9.02 -10.39
N ILE A 36 -8.11 -8.01 -9.93
CA ILE A 36 -6.68 -7.86 -10.18
C ILE A 36 -5.98 -8.02 -8.84
N VAL A 37 -5.02 -8.95 -8.81
CA VAL A 37 -4.12 -9.15 -7.68
C VAL A 37 -2.70 -8.78 -8.11
N ARG A 38 -2.02 -7.99 -7.27
CA ARG A 38 -0.62 -7.60 -7.44
C ARG A 38 0.10 -7.76 -6.11
N ASN A 39 1.16 -8.55 -6.11
CA ASN A 39 2.04 -8.69 -4.95
C ASN A 39 3.17 -7.66 -5.07
N LEU A 40 3.46 -6.98 -3.96
CA LEU A 40 4.43 -5.91 -3.84
C LEU A 40 5.28 -6.21 -2.61
N THR A 41 6.58 -6.07 -2.71
CA THR A 41 7.46 -6.12 -1.53
C THR A 41 7.86 -4.68 -1.18
N LEU A 42 7.50 -4.24 0.03
CA LEU A 42 7.84 -2.92 0.54
C LEU A 42 8.99 -3.04 1.54
N THR A 43 10.08 -2.33 1.27
CA THR A 43 11.23 -2.24 2.17
C THR A 43 11.40 -0.81 2.63
N VAL A 44 11.32 -0.59 3.94
CA VAL A 44 11.56 0.70 4.58
C VAL A 44 12.87 0.62 5.33
N SER A 45 13.86 1.41 4.91
CA SER A 45 15.20 1.46 5.52
C SER A 45 15.55 2.86 5.96
N VAL A 46 16.24 3.00 7.10
CA VAL A 46 16.89 4.26 7.45
C VAL A 46 18.11 4.40 6.54
N VAL A 47 18.15 5.47 5.75
CA VAL A 47 19.35 5.80 4.95
C VAL A 47 20.21 6.75 5.77
N SER A 48 21.35 6.27 6.27
CA SER A 48 22.38 7.16 6.81
C SER A 48 23.13 7.83 5.65
N LYS A 49 23.33 9.14 5.74
CA LYS A 49 24.26 9.87 4.86
C LYS A 49 25.70 9.72 5.34
#